data_AF-K0DMS1-F1
#
_entry.id   AF-K0DMS1-F1
#
_cell.length_a   1.000
_cell.length_b   1.000
_cell.length_c   1.000
_cell.angle_alpha   90.00
_cell.angle_beta   90.00
_cell.angle_gamma   90.00
#
_symmetry.space_group_name_H-M   'P 1'
#
loop_
_entity.id
_entity.type
_entity.pdbx_description
1 polymer ?
#
loop_
_entity_poly.entity_id
_entity_poly.type
_entity_poly.pdbx_seq_one_letter_code
_entity_poly.pdbx_strand_id
1 'polypeptide(L)'
;MLEAVRMVRSGQSMAAVAKILNISPKTLQNWVKADTAGKLGGADKQVSPEQMEIARLRAELARVTIERDILKKATAYFAKESA
;
A
#
# COMPACT_ATOMS: atom_id res chain seq x y z
N MET A 1 8.01 8.36 5.08
CA MET A 1 8.14 7.73 6.43
C MET A 1 7.17 8.28 7.47
N LEU A 2 7.15 9.60 7.72
CA LEU A 2 6.15 10.22 8.63
C LEU A 2 4.71 9.91 8.22
N GLU A 3 4.45 9.82 6.92
CA GLU A 3 3.15 9.44 6.38
C GLU A 3 2.78 7.98 6.68
N ALA A 4 3.73 7.03 6.59
CA ALA A 4 3.49 5.63 6.96
C ALA A 4 3.12 5.49 8.44
N VAL A 5 3.80 6.24 9.32
CA VAL A 5 3.47 6.28 10.75
C VAL A 5 2.13 6.99 11.00
N ARG A 6 1.84 8.06 10.24
CA ARG A 6 0.55 8.76 10.30
C ARG A 6 -0.61 7.84 9.93
N MET A 7 -0.46 7.03 8.87
CA MET A 7 -1.46 6.03 8.44
C MET A 7 -1.76 5.00 9.54
N VAL A 8 -0.72 4.53 10.24
CA VAL A 8 -0.90 3.62 11.38
C VAL A 8 -1.57 4.32 12.56
N ARG A 9 -1.18 5.57 12.87
CA ARG A 9 -1.80 6.37 13.94
C ARG A 9 -3.25 6.75 13.64
N SER A 10 -3.65 6.85 12.37
CA SER A 10 -5.05 7.07 11.96
C SER A 10 -5.88 5.78 11.97
N GLY A 11 -5.36 4.68 12.54
CA GLY A 11 -6.10 3.44 12.75
C GLY A 11 -5.96 2.39 11.64
N GLN A 12 -5.14 2.63 10.62
CA GLN A 12 -4.89 1.60 9.61
C GLN A 12 -3.98 0.50 10.18
N SER A 13 -4.28 -0.76 9.82
CA SER A 13 -3.45 -1.87 10.27
C SER A 13 -2.04 -1.78 9.69
N MET A 14 -1.04 -2.12 10.50
CA MET A 14 0.36 -2.13 10.06
C MET A 14 0.58 -3.09 8.88
N ALA A 15 -0.14 -4.21 8.83
CA ALA A 15 -0.08 -5.14 7.71
C ALA A 15 -0.58 -4.52 6.40
N ALA A 16 -1.68 -3.77 6.45
CA ALA A 16 -2.19 -3.06 5.29
C ALA A 16 -1.22 -1.97 4.82
N VAL A 17 -0.71 -1.15 5.75
CA VAL A 17 0.25 -0.08 5.43
C VAL A 17 1.56 -0.65 4.87
N ALA A 18 2.09 -1.73 5.44
CA ALA A 18 3.29 -2.40 4.93
C ALA A 18 3.09 -2.94 3.50
N LYS A 19 1.91 -3.51 3.22
CA LYS A 19 1.54 -4.00 1.89
C LYS A 19 1.38 -2.86 0.88
N ILE A 20 0.74 -1.75 1.27
CA ILE A 20 0.57 -0.56 0.44
C ILE A 20 1.94 0.03 0.06
N LEU A 21 2.85 0.10 1.03
CA LEU A 21 4.18 0.66 0.83
C LEU A 21 5.20 -0.35 0.28
N ASN A 22 4.80 -1.61 0.08
CA ASN A 22 5.66 -2.72 -0.33
C ASN A 22 6.96 -2.82 0.50
N ILE A 23 6.85 -2.65 1.81
CA ILE A 23 7.95 -2.79 2.77
C ILE A 23 7.68 -3.95 3.71
N SER A 24 8.74 -4.44 4.36
CA SER A 24 8.55 -5.47 5.37
C SER A 24 7.75 -4.90 6.57
N PRO A 25 6.84 -5.69 7.18
CA PRO A 25 6.15 -5.28 8.41
C PRO A 25 7.12 -4.90 9.54
N LYS A 26 8.30 -5.54 9.58
CA LYS A 26 9.37 -5.24 10.52
C LYS A 26 9.95 -3.83 10.33
N THR A 27 10.13 -3.41 9.08
CA THR A 27 10.55 -2.04 8.74
C THR A 27 9.53 -1.02 9.23
N LEU A 28 8.24 -1.25 8.96
CA LEU A 28 7.18 -0.36 9.44
C LEU A 28 7.12 -0.32 10.98
N GLN A 29 7.31 -1.45 11.65
CA GLN A 29 7.34 -1.54 13.10
C GLN A 29 8.52 -0.77 13.71
N ASN A 30 9.70 -0.82 13.08
CA ASN A 30 10.86 -0.02 13.48
C ASN A 30 10.57 1.48 13.35
N TRP A 31 9.88 1.91 12.30
CA TRP A 31 9.51 3.31 12.12
C TRP A 31 8.50 3.77 13.18
N VAL A 32 7.45 3.00 13.47
CA VAL A 32 6.49 3.37 14.53
C VAL A 32 7.18 3.45 15.90
N LYS A 33 8.12 2.55 16.20
CA LYS A 33 8.93 2.60 17.43
C LYS A 33 9.85 3.83 17.47
N ALA A 34 10.52 4.15 16.37
CA ALA A 34 11.38 5.33 16.27
C ALA A 34 10.58 6.64 16.41
N ASP A 35 9.35 6.68 15.91
CA ASP A 35 8.42 7.81 16.05
C ASP A 35 8.06 8.05 17.51
N THR A 36 7.66 6.98 18.18
CA THR A 36 7.25 7.01 19.59
C THR A 36 8.42 7.42 20.50
N ALA A 37 9.64 7.07 20.13
CA ALA A 37 10.85 7.44 20.85
C ALA A 37 11.36 8.86 20.52
N GLY A 38 10.71 9.61 19.61
CA GLY A 38 11.19 10.91 19.14
C GLY A 38 12.50 10.83 18.33
N LYS A 39 12.87 9.64 17.86
CA LYS A 39 14.13 9.34 17.15
C LYS A 39 13.93 9.10 15.65
N LEU A 40 12.75 9.43 15.13
CA LEU A 40 12.47 9.28 13.70
C LEU A 40 13.30 10.28 12.90
N GLY A 41 14.50 9.85 12.48
CA GLY A 41 15.50 10.71 11.83
C GLY A 41 16.92 10.12 11.86
N GLY A 42 17.20 9.17 12.77
CA GLY A 42 18.49 8.51 12.86
C GLY A 42 18.48 7.09 12.27
N ALA A 43 19.15 6.91 11.13
CA ALA A 43 19.68 5.63 10.66
C ALA A 43 18.70 4.45 10.45
N ASP A 44 17.98 4.45 9.33
CA ASP A 44 17.80 3.23 8.51
C ASP A 44 17.37 3.66 7.10
N LYS A 45 17.72 2.89 6.06
CA LYS A 45 17.53 3.24 4.63
C LYS A 45 16.20 3.95 4.37
N GLN A 46 16.28 5.25 4.09
CA GLN A 46 15.11 6.08 3.84
C GLN A 46 14.42 5.59 2.55
N VAL A 47 13.18 5.13 2.65
CA VAL A 47 12.34 4.94 1.46
C VAL A 47 12.05 6.34 0.93
N SER A 48 12.52 6.65 -0.27
CA SER A 48 12.38 8.00 -0.83
C SER A 48 10.91 8.29 -1.19
N PRO A 49 10.52 9.57 -1.27
CA PRO A 49 9.17 9.96 -1.71
C PRO A 49 8.78 9.32 -3.05
N GLU A 50 9.74 9.22 -3.98
CA GLU A 50 9.55 8.60 -5.29
C GLU A 50 9.23 7.11 -5.15
N GLN A 51 9.89 6.40 -4.23
CA GLN A 51 9.61 4.98 -3.97
C GLN A 51 8.23 4.78 -3.34
N MET A 52 7.79 5.70 -2.48
CA MET A 52 6.44 5.69 -1.91
C MET A 52 5.38 5.90 -3.00
N GLU A 53 5.61 6.86 -3.90
CA GLU A 53 4.69 7.12 -5.01
C GLU A 53 4.63 5.94 -5.98
N ILE A 54 5.77 5.31 -6.30
CA ILE A 54 5.81 4.10 -7.11
C ILE A 54 5.01 2.96 -6.45
N ALA A 55 5.12 2.77 -5.13
CA ALA A 55 4.37 1.75 -4.42
C ALA A 55 2.86 2.02 -4.46
N ARG A 56 2.45 3.28 -4.21
CA ARG A 56 1.06 3.74 -4.32
C ARG A 56 0.51 3.49 -5.72
N LEU A 57 1.24 3.90 -6.76
CA LEU A 57 0.82 3.72 -8.16
C LEU A 57 0.70 2.24 -8.53
N ARG A 58 1.61 1.37 -8.06
CA ARG A 58 1.51 -0.08 -8.28
C ARG A 58 0.30 -0.69 -7.59
N ALA A 59 -0.02 -0.26 -6.38
CA ALA A 59 -1.20 -0.73 -5.65
C ALA A 59 -2.50 -0.33 -6.38
N GLU A 60 -2.57 0.92 -6.85
CA GLU A 60 -3.71 1.40 -7.62
C GLU A 60 -3.85 0.69 -8.96
N LEU A 61 -2.75 0.50 -9.69
CA LEU A 61 -2.71 -0.26 -10.94
C LEU A 61 -3.24 -1.69 -10.74
N ALA A 62 -2.85 -2.36 -9.65
CA ALA A 62 -3.34 -3.70 -9.33
C ALA A 62 -4.85 -3.70 -9.07
N ARG A 63 -5.37 -2.74 -8.30
CA ARG A 63 -6.81 -2.58 -8.01
C ARG A 63 -7.61 -2.42 -9.30
N VAL A 64 -7.26 -1.45 -10.13
CA VAL A 64 -8.01 -1.15 -11.36
C VAL A 64 -7.90 -2.28 -12.39
N THR A 65 -6.78 -3.01 -12.42
CA THR A 65 -6.63 -4.19 -13.28
C THR A 65 -7.61 -5.28 -12.90
N ILE A 66 -7.77 -5.56 -11.60
CA ILE A 66 -8.73 -6.54 -11.08
C ILE A 66 -10.17 -6.12 -11.42
N GLU A 67 -10.52 -4.85 -11.18
CA GLU A 67 -11.86 -4.32 -11.49
C GLU A 67 -12.21 -4.46 -12.97
N ARG A 68 -11.27 -4.09 -13.85
CA ARG A 68 -11.41 -4.28 -15.30
C ARG A 68 -11.62 -5.75 -15.66
N ASP A 69 -10.89 -6.66 -15.04
CA ASP A 69 -10.98 -8.10 -15.34
C ASP A 69 -12.30 -8.71 -14.88
N ILE A 70 -12.81 -8.28 -13.74
CA ILE A 70 -14.16 -8.66 -13.29
C ILE A 70 -15.19 -8.18 -14.30
N LEU A 71 -15.11 -6.91 -14.71
CA LEU A 71 -16.06 -6.35 -15.67
C LEU A 71 -16.02 -7.08 -17.02
N LYS A 72 -14.82 -7.37 -17.54
CA LYS A 72 -14.64 -8.16 -18.77
C LYS A 72 -15.24 -9.57 -18.66
N LYS A 73 -15.08 -10.23 -17.52
CA LYS A 73 -15.68 -11.56 -17.29
C LYS A 73 -17.20 -11.47 -17.25
N ALA A 74 -17.75 -10.45 -16.58
CA ALA A 74 -19.19 -10.22 -16.52
C ALA A 74 -19.79 -9.96 -17.91
N THR A 75 -19.17 -9.06 -18.71
CA THR A 75 -19.67 -8.77 -20.07
C THR A 75 -19.60 -10.00 -20.98
N ALA A 76 -18.53 -10.80 -20.88
CA ALA A 76 -18.41 -12.05 -21.63
C ALA A 76 -19.48 -13.08 -21.24
N TYR A 77 -19.81 -13.18 -19.94
CA TYR A 77 -20.86 -14.05 -19.44
C TYR A 77 -22.23 -13.65 -20.02
N PHE A 78 -22.60 -12.36 -19.90
CA PHE A 78 -23.89 -11.88 -20.40
C PHE A 78 -24.03 -11.95 -21.92
N ALA A 79 -22.96 -11.67 -22.68
CA ALA A 79 -22.96 -11.82 -24.13
C ALA A 79 -23.20 -13.28 -24.57
N LYS A 80 -22.74 -14.26 -23.78
CA LYS A 80 -22.98 -15.69 -24.04
C LYS A 80 -24.41 -16.13 -23.69
N GLU A 81 -25.03 -15.53 -22.67
CA GLU A 81 -26.41 -15.86 -22.26
C GLU A 81 -27.47 -15.21 -23.16
N SER A 82 -27.11 -14.14 -23.86
CA SER A 82 -28.02 -13.39 -24.75
C SER A 82 -27.96 -13.86 -26.22
N ALA A 83 -27.21 -14.92 -26.50
CA ALA A 83 -27.01 -15.53 -27.82
C ALA A 83 -27.67 -16.91 -27.89
#